data_AF-A0A0U1QNY7-F1
#
_entry.id   AF-A0A0U1QNY7-F1
#
_cell.length_a   1.000
_cell.length_b   1.000
_cell.length_c   1.000
_cell.angle_alpha   90.00
_cell.angle_beta   90.00
_cell.angle_gamma   90.00
#
_symmetry.space_group_name_H-M   'P 1'
#
loop_
_entity.id
_entity.type
_entity.pdbx_description
1 polymer ?
#
loop_
_entity_poly.entity_id
_entity_poly.type
_entity_poly.pdbx_seq_one_letter_code
_entity_poly.pdbx_strand_id
1 'polypeptide(L)'
;MEIFVSSDGTQYKWDRDNEYFVILTDTEIKLLKFKVQLMSDDEILNRESGNGISMGIPVSLSRERLAGIKNKLIDILKTGPFIDFEQHAIERIVEDSLFSDGDPRKRGWISQDEAKRCVMTARYVSGVRLNVDFQNPDNTEKVKHLHTQFALVIQGEKTTGDGRLVLVILSEKVITIITVL
;
A
#
# COMPACT_ATOMS: atom_id res chain seq x y z
N MET A 1 -17.62 -4.52 10.24
CA MET A 1 -17.48 -4.87 8.80
C MET A 1 -18.18 -3.85 7.88
N GLU A 2 -17.45 -3.37 6.89
CA GLU A 2 -17.90 -2.50 5.81
C GLU A 2 -17.96 -3.25 4.47
N ILE A 3 -18.91 -2.89 3.61
CA ILE A 3 -19.05 -3.44 2.26
C ILE A 3 -19.00 -2.29 1.26
N PHE A 4 -18.14 -2.42 0.26
CA PHE A 4 -18.05 -1.55 -0.92
C PHE A 4 -18.50 -2.33 -2.15
N VAL A 5 -19.18 -1.68 -3.10
CA VAL A 5 -19.68 -2.34 -4.31
C VAL A 5 -19.20 -1.56 -5.53
N SER A 6 -18.48 -2.23 -6.44
CA SER A 6 -17.99 -1.65 -7.69
C SER A 6 -19.11 -1.41 -8.71
N SER A 7 -18.79 -0.71 -9.79
CA SER A 7 -19.71 -0.39 -10.88
C SER A 7 -20.26 -1.63 -11.61
N ASP A 8 -19.52 -2.73 -11.60
CA ASP A 8 -19.87 -4.04 -12.17
C ASP A 8 -20.46 -5.04 -11.14
N GLY A 9 -20.74 -4.55 -9.93
CA GLY A 9 -21.44 -5.28 -8.88
C GLY A 9 -20.57 -6.19 -8.02
N THR A 10 -19.24 -6.19 -8.19
CA THR A 10 -18.32 -6.91 -7.29
C THR A 10 -18.30 -6.27 -5.91
N GLN A 11 -18.38 -7.11 -4.87
CA GLN A 11 -18.39 -6.67 -3.48
C GLN A 11 -17.00 -6.78 -2.86
N TYR A 12 -16.58 -5.75 -2.15
CA TYR A 12 -15.34 -5.72 -1.37
C TYR A 12 -15.69 -5.60 0.11
N LYS A 13 -15.32 -6.62 0.88
CA LYS A 13 -15.56 -6.68 2.32
C LYS A 13 -14.32 -6.26 3.07
N TRP A 14 -14.48 -5.32 3.98
CA TRP A 14 -13.39 -4.83 4.82
C TRP A 14 -13.78 -4.82 6.28
N ASP A 15 -12.89 -5.32 7.12
CA ASP A 15 -13.11 -5.30 8.56
C ASP A 15 -12.46 -4.06 9.20
N ARG A 16 -13.25 -2.98 9.26
CA ARG A 16 -12.86 -1.69 9.85
C ARG A 16 -12.38 -1.80 11.29
N ASP A 17 -12.97 -2.69 12.08
CA ASP A 17 -12.80 -2.68 13.54
C ASP A 17 -11.41 -3.18 13.97
N ASN A 18 -10.70 -3.86 13.08
CA ASN A 18 -9.35 -4.39 13.30
C ASN A 18 -8.23 -3.49 12.73
N GLU A 19 -8.58 -2.35 12.09
CA GLU A 19 -7.61 -1.35 11.64
C GLU A 19 -7.27 -0.37 12.78
N TYR A 20 -6.00 -0.32 13.18
CA TYR A 20 -5.56 0.46 14.34
C TYR A 20 -4.68 1.67 14.00
N PHE A 21 -4.10 1.72 12.80
CA PHE A 21 -3.15 2.75 12.39
C PHE A 21 -3.82 3.92 11.64
N VAL A 22 -4.58 3.62 10.57
CA VAL A 22 -5.34 4.62 9.78
C VAL A 22 -6.84 4.46 10.02
N ILE A 23 -7.32 5.05 11.10
CA ILE A 23 -8.76 5.06 11.41
C ILE A 23 -9.46 6.09 10.53
N LEU A 24 -10.32 5.62 9.61
CA LEU A 24 -11.16 6.48 8.78
C LEU A 24 -12.40 6.96 9.54
N THR A 25 -12.76 8.22 9.27
CA THR A 25 -14.05 8.80 9.69
C THR A 25 -15.18 8.25 8.83
N ASP A 26 -16.42 8.34 9.32
CA ASP A 26 -17.60 7.89 8.56
C ASP A 26 -17.78 8.66 7.25
N THR A 27 -17.39 9.94 7.21
CA THR A 27 -17.39 10.74 5.99
C THR A 27 -16.36 10.22 4.98
N GLU A 28 -15.14 9.91 5.42
CA GLU A 28 -14.10 9.32 4.56
C GLU A 28 -14.56 7.95 4.01
N ILE A 29 -15.25 7.15 4.82
CA ILE A 29 -15.82 5.85 4.38
C ILE A 29 -16.95 6.04 3.37
N LYS A 30 -17.85 7.00 3.56
CA LYS A 30 -18.90 7.32 2.58
C LYS A 30 -18.31 7.75 1.24
N LEU A 31 -17.28 8.61 1.28
CA LEU A 31 -16.55 9.02 0.08
C LEU A 31 -15.85 7.83 -0.59
N LEU A 32 -15.28 6.91 0.19
CA LEU A 32 -14.66 5.69 -0.31
C LEU A 32 -15.69 4.79 -0.98
N LYS A 33 -16.87 4.58 -0.37
CA LYS A 33 -17.99 3.83 -0.96
C LYS A 33 -18.42 4.42 -2.30
N PHE A 34 -18.64 5.74 -2.35
CA PHE A 34 -19.00 6.42 -3.59
C PHE A 34 -17.93 6.26 -4.67
N LYS A 35 -16.65 6.35 -4.30
CA LYS A 35 -15.54 6.15 -5.23
C LYS A 35 -15.50 4.73 -5.79
N VAL A 36 -15.67 3.71 -4.94
CA VAL A 36 -15.70 2.31 -5.36
C VAL A 36 -16.84 2.06 -6.33
N GLN A 37 -18.03 2.63 -6.10
CA GLN A 37 -19.16 2.52 -7.02
C GLN A 37 -18.89 3.05 -8.43
N LEU A 38 -17.89 3.92 -8.59
CA LEU A 38 -17.46 4.47 -9.88
C LEU A 38 -16.31 3.70 -10.52
N MET A 39 -15.74 2.70 -9.83
CA MET A 39 -14.64 1.87 -10.32
C MET A 39 -15.16 0.48 -10.70
N SER A 40 -14.62 -0.13 -11.75
CA SER A 40 -14.85 -1.56 -12.03
C SER A 40 -13.97 -2.46 -11.16
N ASP A 41 -14.30 -3.75 -11.08
CA ASP A 41 -13.44 -4.75 -10.45
C ASP A 41 -12.07 -4.77 -11.12
N ASP A 42 -12.07 -4.78 -12.45
CA ASP A 42 -10.86 -4.65 -13.24
C ASP A 42 -10.07 -3.40 -12.85
N GLU A 43 -10.66 -2.21 -12.65
CA GLU A 43 -9.87 -1.03 -12.24
C GLU A 43 -9.29 -1.13 -10.82
N ILE A 44 -10.01 -1.76 -9.89
CA ILE A 44 -9.55 -1.96 -8.51
C ILE A 44 -8.43 -3.00 -8.47
N LEU A 45 -8.54 -4.04 -9.30
CA LEU A 45 -7.53 -5.07 -9.48
C LEU A 45 -6.38 -4.62 -10.40
N ASN A 46 -6.61 -3.69 -11.33
CA ASN A 46 -5.65 -3.26 -12.38
C ASN A 46 -5.14 -1.83 -12.20
N ARG A 47 -5.24 -1.21 -11.02
CA ARG A 47 -4.57 0.10 -10.79
C ARG A 47 -3.06 -0.05 -10.62
N GLU A 48 -2.45 -0.48 -11.71
CA GLU A 48 -1.03 -0.49 -12.02
C GLU A 48 -0.44 0.92 -11.78
N SER A 49 0.50 1.04 -10.84
CA SER A 49 1.67 1.88 -11.13
C SER A 49 2.28 1.33 -12.43
N GLY A 50 2.73 2.16 -13.38
CA GLY A 50 3.09 1.81 -14.78
C GLY A 50 4.14 0.70 -15.04
N ASN A 51 4.00 -0.42 -14.34
CA ASN A 51 4.84 -1.59 -14.15
C ASN A 51 4.01 -2.74 -13.51
N GLY A 52 2.68 -2.82 -13.71
CA GLY A 52 1.92 -4.06 -13.44
C GLY A 52 1.63 -4.46 -11.97
N ILE A 53 1.33 -3.54 -11.05
CA ILE A 53 0.88 -3.93 -9.69
C ILE A 53 -0.59 -3.62 -9.47
N SER A 54 -1.35 -4.67 -9.17
CA SER A 54 -2.69 -4.59 -8.60
C SER A 54 -2.66 -3.87 -7.26
N MET A 55 -3.07 -2.61 -7.17
CA MET A 55 -3.00 -1.92 -5.86
C MET A 55 -4.28 -1.19 -5.52
N GLY A 56 -5.35 -1.97 -5.39
CA GLY A 56 -6.40 -1.73 -4.42
C GLY A 56 -7.18 -0.43 -4.59
N ILE A 57 -7.96 -0.10 -3.58
CA ILE A 57 -8.86 1.05 -3.56
C ILE A 57 -8.11 2.24 -2.95
N PRO A 58 -7.83 3.30 -3.71
CA PRO A 58 -7.12 4.46 -3.17
C PRO A 58 -8.04 5.27 -2.26
N VAL A 59 -7.57 5.60 -1.06
CA VAL A 59 -8.31 6.44 -0.11
C VAL A 59 -7.90 7.89 -0.27
N SER A 60 -8.90 8.74 -0.54
CA SER A 60 -8.70 10.18 -0.67
C SER A 60 -8.66 10.81 0.73
N LEU A 61 -7.47 11.23 1.17
CA LEU A 61 -7.25 11.93 2.44
C LEU A 61 -6.74 13.35 2.20
N SER A 62 -7.05 14.25 3.13
CA SER A 62 -6.50 15.61 3.08
C SER A 62 -4.98 15.62 3.32
N ARG A 63 -4.30 16.68 2.90
CA ARG A 63 -2.85 16.85 3.15
C ARG A 63 -2.52 16.81 4.64
N GLU A 64 -3.38 17.41 5.47
CA GLU A 64 -3.24 17.39 6.93
C GLU A 64 -3.34 15.97 7.49
N ARG A 65 -4.31 15.17 7.02
CA ARG A 65 -4.46 13.77 7.42
C ARG A 65 -3.23 12.94 7.03
N LEU A 66 -2.72 13.11 5.82
CA LEU A 66 -1.49 12.44 5.37
C LEU A 66 -0.26 12.86 6.20
N ALA A 67 -0.14 14.14 6.56
CA ALA A 67 0.92 14.61 7.44
C ALA A 67 0.82 14.02 8.86
N GLY A 68 -0.40 13.87 9.39
CA GLY A 68 -0.65 13.19 10.66
C GLY A 68 -0.24 11.71 10.62
N ILE A 69 -0.60 10.99 9.55
CA ILE A 69 -0.19 9.60 9.32
C ILE A 69 1.34 9.49 9.24
N LYS A 70 2.00 10.42 8.52
CA LYS A 70 3.47 10.49 8.45
C LYS A 70 4.10 10.65 9.84
N ASN A 71 3.56 11.53 10.69
CA ASN A 71 4.08 11.72 12.04
C ASN A 71 3.95 10.45 12.89
N LYS A 72 2.79 9.77 12.83
CA LYS A 72 2.61 8.46 13.50
C LYS A 72 3.60 7.41 13.01
N LEU A 73 3.83 7.34 11.69
CA LEU A 73 4.83 6.43 11.12
C LEU A 73 6.22 6.73 11.68
N ILE A 74 6.63 8.01 11.71
CA ILE A 74 7.92 8.41 12.29
C ILE A 74 8.05 7.98 13.76
N ASP A 75 6.97 8.10 14.54
CA ASP A 75 6.99 7.69 15.95
C ASP A 75 7.14 6.17 16.09
N ILE A 76 6.50 5.37 15.24
CA ILE A 76 6.74 3.92 15.16
C ILE A 76 8.20 3.63 14.80
N LEU A 77 8.75 4.30 13.78
CA LEU A 77 10.12 4.07 13.33
C LEU A 77 11.17 4.36 14.41
N LYS A 78 10.92 5.31 15.32
CA LYS A 78 11.79 5.58 16.48
C LYS A 78 11.90 4.39 17.44
N THR A 79 10.91 3.49 17.47
CA THR A 79 10.95 2.28 18.31
C THR A 79 11.85 1.18 17.73
N GLY A 80 12.29 1.31 16.48
CA GLY A 80 13.06 0.30 15.77
C GLY A 80 12.23 -0.93 15.41
N PRO A 81 11.16 -0.78 14.62
CA PRO A 81 10.31 -1.91 14.24
C PRO A 81 11.10 -2.90 13.37
N PHE A 82 10.70 -4.17 13.42
CA PHE A 82 11.13 -5.14 12.42
C PHE A 82 10.49 -4.80 11.07
N ILE A 83 11.31 -4.72 10.03
CA ILE A 83 10.87 -4.45 8.66
C ILE A 83 11.00 -5.73 7.84
N ASP A 84 9.84 -6.27 7.48
CA ASP A 84 9.68 -7.47 6.67
C ASP A 84 9.30 -7.14 5.22
N PHE A 85 9.29 -8.17 4.36
CA PHE A 85 9.01 -8.05 2.93
C PHE A 85 8.00 -9.09 2.50
N GLU A 86 7.03 -8.65 1.70
CA GLU A 86 6.28 -9.56 0.85
C GLU A 86 7.18 -10.12 -0.26
N GLN A 87 6.87 -11.35 -0.71
CA GLN A 87 7.63 -12.01 -1.77
C GLN A 87 7.72 -11.15 -3.04
N HIS A 88 6.62 -10.51 -3.43
CA HIS A 88 6.56 -9.61 -4.59
C HIS A 88 7.52 -8.41 -4.49
N ALA A 89 7.73 -7.87 -3.28
CA ALA A 89 8.70 -6.80 -3.08
C ALA A 89 10.13 -7.28 -3.32
N ILE A 90 10.44 -8.51 -2.89
CA ILE A 90 11.75 -9.14 -3.09
C ILE A 90 11.99 -9.41 -4.58
N GLU A 91 11.01 -10.02 -5.25
CA GLU A 91 11.07 -10.32 -6.69
C GLU A 91 11.38 -9.07 -7.50
N ARG A 92 10.74 -7.94 -7.17
CA ARG A 92 11.00 -6.65 -7.82
C ARG A 92 12.42 -6.14 -7.63
N ILE A 93 12.98 -6.25 -6.44
CA ILE A 93 14.37 -5.85 -6.19
C ILE A 93 15.32 -6.73 -7.02
N VAL A 94 15.02 -8.03 -7.15
CA VAL A 94 15.80 -8.95 -7.98
C VAL A 94 15.66 -8.60 -9.47
N GLU A 95 14.46 -8.33 -9.96
CA GLU A 95 14.23 -7.92 -11.36
C GLU A 95 15.03 -6.66 -11.74
N ASP A 96 15.11 -5.68 -10.84
CA ASP A 96 15.89 -4.46 -11.08
C ASP A 96 17.38 -4.74 -11.34
N SER A 97 17.92 -5.81 -10.75
CA SER A 97 19.29 -6.26 -10.99
C SER A 97 19.50 -6.91 -12.36
N LEU A 98 18.42 -7.37 -13.00
CA LEU A 98 18.45 -7.97 -14.34
C LEU A 98 18.37 -6.93 -15.46
N PHE A 99 17.92 -5.72 -15.16
CA PHE A 99 17.81 -4.64 -16.14
C PHE A 99 19.11 -3.83 -16.26
N SER A 100 19.50 -3.54 -17.50
CA SER A 100 20.61 -2.62 -17.79
C SER A 100 20.29 -1.20 -17.33
N ASP A 101 21.33 -0.42 -17.03
CA ASP A 101 21.17 1.00 -16.73
C ASP A 101 20.48 1.72 -17.90
N GLY A 102 19.39 2.43 -17.61
CA GLY A 102 18.56 3.11 -18.60
C GLY A 102 17.34 2.33 -19.13
N ASP A 103 17.13 1.07 -18.75
CA ASP A 103 15.87 0.37 -19.07
C ASP A 103 14.68 1.08 -18.40
N PRO A 104 13.59 1.40 -19.13
CA PRO A 104 12.44 2.12 -18.59
C PRO A 104 11.71 1.38 -17.45
N ARG A 105 11.92 0.07 -17.31
CA ARG A 105 11.33 -0.75 -16.23
C ARG A 105 12.19 -0.80 -14.98
N LYS A 106 13.45 -0.36 -15.06
CA LYS A 106 14.38 -0.35 -13.92
C LYS A 106 13.98 0.73 -12.94
N ARG A 107 13.67 0.34 -11.69
CA ARG A 107 13.21 1.25 -10.62
C ARG A 107 14.36 1.79 -9.76
N GLY A 108 15.57 1.24 -9.97
CA GLY A 108 16.80 1.67 -9.30
C GLY A 108 16.93 1.19 -7.86
N TRP A 109 16.30 0.07 -7.49
CA TRP A 109 16.48 -0.60 -6.21
C TRP A 109 17.63 -1.58 -6.27
N ILE A 110 18.58 -1.47 -5.35
CA ILE A 110 19.80 -2.30 -5.38
C ILE A 110 19.76 -3.47 -4.39
N SER A 111 18.99 -3.35 -3.31
CA SER A 111 18.93 -4.39 -2.26
C SER A 111 17.73 -4.21 -1.33
N GLN A 112 17.44 -5.25 -0.54
CA GLN A 112 16.48 -5.17 0.56
C GLN A 112 16.92 -4.16 1.64
N ASP A 113 18.22 -4.05 1.92
CA ASP A 113 18.72 -3.09 2.92
C ASP A 113 18.51 -1.64 2.49
N GLU A 114 18.59 -1.35 1.19
CA GLU A 114 18.20 -0.04 0.67
C GLU A 114 16.71 0.23 0.84
N ALA A 115 15.85 -0.77 0.58
CA ALA A 115 14.41 -0.65 0.82
C ALA A 115 14.09 -0.43 2.30
N LYS A 116 14.76 -1.15 3.23
CA LYS A 116 14.66 -0.90 4.67
C LYS A 116 15.10 0.52 5.03
N ARG A 117 16.22 1.00 4.48
CA ARG A 117 16.69 2.37 4.69
C ARG A 117 15.67 3.39 4.20
N CYS A 118 15.05 3.16 3.04
CA CYS A 118 14.00 4.02 2.52
C CYS A 118 12.79 4.10 3.47
N VAL A 119 12.41 2.99 4.11
CA VAL A 119 11.37 3.00 5.16
C VAL A 119 11.83 3.83 6.36
N MET A 120 13.04 3.60 6.86
CA MET A 120 13.57 4.29 8.04
C MET A 120 13.76 5.80 7.82
N THR A 121 13.93 6.23 6.57
CA THR A 121 14.09 7.63 6.16
C THR A 121 12.80 8.21 5.56
N ALA A 122 11.66 7.58 5.82
CA ALA A 122 10.37 8.03 5.30
C ALA A 122 10.08 9.49 5.69
N ARG A 123 10.04 10.36 4.69
CA ARG A 123 9.82 11.81 4.87
C ARG A 123 8.45 12.27 4.38
N TYR A 124 7.79 11.45 3.58
CA TYR A 124 6.48 11.78 3.01
C TYR A 124 5.58 10.54 2.91
N VAL A 125 4.30 10.71 3.23
CA VAL A 125 3.23 9.74 2.95
C VAL A 125 2.35 10.36 1.87
N SER A 126 2.43 9.80 0.66
CA SER A 126 1.77 10.33 -0.55
C SER A 126 0.37 9.76 -0.79
N GLY A 127 0.00 8.70 -0.08
CA GLY A 127 -1.31 8.08 -0.24
C GLY A 127 -1.52 6.88 0.65
N VAL A 128 -2.77 6.44 0.68
CA VAL A 128 -3.26 5.31 1.47
C VAL A 128 -4.16 4.45 0.59
N ARG A 129 -4.10 3.13 0.72
CA ARG A 129 -4.87 2.18 -0.12
C ARG A 129 -5.40 1.00 0.70
N LEU A 130 -6.60 0.52 0.36
CA LEU A 130 -7.09 -0.80 0.78
C LEU A 130 -6.73 -1.81 -0.30
N ASN A 131 -5.98 -2.84 0.05
CA ASN A 131 -5.59 -3.87 -0.90
C ASN A 131 -6.48 -5.11 -0.75
N VAL A 132 -6.72 -5.79 -1.87
CA VAL A 132 -7.37 -7.10 -1.86
C VAL A 132 -6.42 -8.11 -1.24
N ASP A 133 -6.93 -8.88 -0.28
CA ASP A 133 -6.26 -10.05 0.24
C ASP A 133 -6.53 -11.21 -0.72
N PHE A 134 -5.68 -11.38 -1.72
CA PHE A 134 -5.86 -12.42 -2.74
C PHE A 134 -5.77 -13.85 -2.18
N GLN A 135 -5.15 -14.01 -1.00
CA GLN A 135 -5.00 -15.30 -0.34
C GLN A 135 -6.20 -15.65 0.54
N ASN A 136 -7.17 -14.76 0.68
CA ASN A 136 -8.35 -15.03 1.48
C ASN A 136 -9.18 -16.18 0.86
N PRO A 137 -9.47 -17.26 1.62
CA PRO A 137 -10.18 -18.42 1.09
C PRO A 137 -11.65 -18.15 0.73
N ASP A 138 -12.24 -17.08 1.27
CA ASP A 138 -13.63 -16.69 1.00
C ASP A 138 -13.78 -15.80 -0.25
N ASN A 139 -12.67 -15.53 -0.94
CA ASN A 139 -12.72 -14.82 -2.21
C ASN A 139 -13.44 -15.63 -3.29
N THR A 140 -14.29 -14.95 -4.04
CA THR A 140 -14.97 -15.45 -5.23
C THR A 140 -14.80 -14.45 -6.38
N GLU A 141 -15.42 -14.72 -7.52
CA GLU A 141 -15.46 -13.77 -8.64
C GLU A 141 -16.19 -12.46 -8.25
N LYS A 142 -17.28 -12.55 -7.48
CA LYS A 142 -18.15 -11.41 -7.13
C LYS A 142 -17.98 -10.88 -5.71
N VAL A 143 -17.15 -11.53 -4.90
CA VAL A 143 -16.89 -11.13 -3.52
C VAL A 143 -15.40 -11.22 -3.26
N LYS A 144 -14.78 -10.11 -2.89
CA LYS A 144 -13.37 -10.00 -2.53
C LYS A 144 -13.26 -9.53 -1.08
N HIS A 145 -12.26 -10.05 -0.38
CA HIS A 145 -11.90 -9.64 0.95
C HIS A 145 -10.70 -8.70 0.87
N LEU A 146 -10.79 -7.58 1.58
CA LEU A 146 -9.71 -6.61 1.68
C LEU A 146 -8.88 -6.92 2.91
N HIS A 147 -7.56 -6.70 2.83
CA HIS A 147 -6.72 -6.65 4.02
C HIS A 147 -7.30 -5.64 5.00
N THR A 148 -7.27 -6.02 6.28
CA THR A 148 -7.67 -5.12 7.37
C THR A 148 -6.82 -3.86 7.36
N GLN A 149 -5.49 -4.02 7.26
CA GLN A 149 -4.57 -2.89 7.36
C GLN A 149 -4.46 -2.10 6.05
N PHE A 150 -4.47 -0.77 6.16
CA PHE A 150 -4.18 0.10 5.04
C PHE A 150 -2.71 0.04 4.61
N ALA A 151 -2.49 0.01 3.30
CA ALA A 151 -1.19 0.20 2.71
C ALA A 151 -0.87 1.69 2.55
N LEU A 152 0.32 2.09 2.95
CA LEU A 152 0.85 3.45 2.87
C LEU A 152 1.81 3.56 1.72
N VAL A 153 1.65 4.59 0.90
CA VAL A 153 2.60 4.92 -0.17
C VAL A 153 3.56 5.98 0.35
N ILE A 154 4.78 5.57 0.66
CA ILE A 154 5.78 6.45 1.27
C ILE A 154 6.86 6.85 0.27
N GLN A 155 7.55 7.94 0.59
CA GLN A 155 8.80 8.34 -0.05
C GLN A 155 9.88 8.54 1.02
N GLY A 156 11.05 7.97 0.78
CA GLY A 156 12.25 8.07 1.61
C GLY A 156 13.51 8.11 0.75
N GLU A 157 14.65 7.79 1.35
CA GLU A 157 15.96 7.89 0.69
C GLU A 157 16.45 6.54 0.14
N LYS A 158 17.04 6.58 -1.04
CA LYS A 158 17.85 5.54 -1.70
C LYS A 158 19.29 6.03 -1.81
N THR A 159 20.20 5.11 -2.16
CA THR A 159 21.59 5.46 -2.51
C THR A 159 21.66 6.37 -3.73
N THR A 160 20.74 6.20 -4.68
CA THR A 160 20.68 6.91 -5.96
C THR A 160 19.76 8.14 -5.95
N GLY A 161 19.18 8.50 -4.80
CA GLY A 161 18.24 9.61 -4.68
C GLY A 161 17.03 9.23 -3.84
N ASP A 162 15.83 9.37 -4.40
CA ASP A 162 14.58 9.13 -3.69
C ASP A 162 13.98 7.78 -4.02
N GLY A 163 13.53 7.08 -2.99
CA GLY A 163 12.76 5.85 -3.13
C GLY A 163 11.30 6.05 -2.83
N ARG A 164 10.44 5.36 -3.59
CA ARG A 164 9.02 5.27 -3.31
C ARG A 164 8.63 3.81 -3.14
N LEU A 165 7.94 3.48 -2.07
CA LEU A 165 7.50 2.11 -1.83
C LEU A 165 6.12 2.10 -1.18
N VAL A 166 5.52 0.92 -1.14
CA VAL A 166 4.26 0.66 -0.47
C VAL A 166 4.52 -0.29 0.69
N LEU A 167 4.05 0.08 1.87
CA LEU A 167 4.18 -0.71 3.09
C LEU A 167 2.85 -0.83 3.82
N VAL A 168 2.76 -1.79 4.72
CA VAL A 168 1.66 -1.95 5.68
C VAL A 168 2.25 -2.02 7.07
N ILE A 169 1.53 -1.48 8.07
CA ILE A 169 1.94 -1.55 9.47
C ILE A 169 1.04 -2.59 10.16
N LEU A 170 1.59 -3.77 10.47
CA LEU A 170 0.84 -4.87 11.09
C LEU A 170 0.74 -4.71 12.61
N SER A 171 1.79 -4.16 13.22
CA SER A 171 1.77 -3.67 14.61
C SER A 171 2.78 -2.53 14.76
N GLU A 172 2.82 -1.88 15.92
CA GLU A 172 3.89 -0.92 16.26
C GLU A 172 5.30 -1.53 16.17
N LYS A 173 5.43 -2.86 16.17
CA LYS A 173 6.72 -3.57 16.10
C LYS A 173 7.04 -4.14 14.73
N VAL A 174 6.07 -4.18 13.81
CA VAL A 174 6.20 -4.89 12.53
C VAL A 174 5.63 -4.05 11.39
N ILE A 175 6.52 -3.72 10.46
CA ILE A 175 6.19 -3.09 9.18
C ILE A 175 6.53 -4.09 8.08
N THR A 176 5.65 -4.24 7.10
CA THR A 176 5.88 -5.13 5.95
C THR A 176 5.85 -4.32 4.67
N ILE A 177 6.92 -4.39 3.88
CA ILE A 177 7.01 -3.77 2.56
C ILE A 177 6.26 -4.66 1.57
N ILE A 178 5.19 -4.13 0.99
CA ILE A 178 4.36 -4.83 0.01
C ILE A 178 5.01 -4.80 -1.36
N THR A 179 5.56 -3.65 -1.75
CA THR A 179 6.25 -3.49 -3.02
C THR A 179 7.13 -2.27 -3.04
N VAL A 180 8.16 -2.33 -3.86
CA VAL A 180 8.97 -1.19 -4.27
C VAL A 180 8.45 -0.60 -5.59
N LEU A 181 8.51 0.72 -5.75
CA LEU A 181 8.05 1.46 -6.92
C LEU A 181 9.20 2.15 -7.67
#